data_AF-A0AAU2ZML5-F1
#
_entry.id   AF-A0AAU2ZML5-F1
#
_cell.length_a   1.000
_cell.length_b   1.000
_cell.length_c   1.000
_cell.angle_alpha   90.00
_cell.angle_beta   90.00
_cell.angle_gamma   90.00
#
_symmetry.space_group_name_H-M   'P 1'
#
loop_
_entity.id
_entity.type
_entity.pdbx_description
1 polymer ?
#
loop_
_entity_poly.entity_id
_entity_poly.type
_entity_poly.pdbx_seq_one_letter_code
_entity_poly.pdbx_strand_id
1 'polypeptide(L)'
;MARVAANVLGPIQALPVGDRELLLDTLDAWLACGGSADEAAKRLYVHPNTVRTRLRRITERTGRSLTDPRGITELSLALRAVRQTPKPSSSEPSGTTDTAGS
;
A
#
# COMPACT_ATOMS: atom_id res chain seq x y z
N MET A 1 13.62 -7.72 -2.49
CA MET A 1 12.72 -6.58 -2.23
C MET A 1 11.32 -7.00 -1.73
N ALA A 2 10.68 -8.02 -2.30
CA ALA A 2 9.31 -8.44 -1.96
C ALA A 2 9.05 -8.85 -0.49
N ARG A 3 10.04 -9.41 0.21
CA ARG A 3 9.88 -9.93 1.59
C ARG A 3 9.72 -8.84 2.66
N VAL A 4 10.25 -7.64 2.43
CA VAL A 4 10.05 -6.49 3.35
C VAL A 4 8.63 -5.93 3.20
N ALA A 5 8.13 -5.85 1.96
CA ALA A 5 6.81 -5.33 1.66
C ALA A 5 5.67 -6.20 2.19
N ALA A 6 5.80 -7.53 2.03
CA ALA A 6 4.83 -8.50 2.54
C ALA A 6 4.71 -8.43 4.09
N ASN A 7 5.82 -8.22 4.79
CA ASN A 7 5.83 -8.20 6.25
C ASN A 7 5.41 -6.85 6.85
N VAL A 8 5.74 -5.73 6.20
CA VAL A 8 5.44 -4.39 6.75
C VAL A 8 3.99 -3.99 6.47
N LEU A 9 3.50 -4.19 5.24
CA LEU A 9 2.13 -3.80 4.86
C LEU A 9 1.13 -4.96 4.95
N GLY A 10 1.53 -6.18 5.31
CA GLY A 10 0.65 -7.34 5.46
C GLY A 10 -0.63 -7.05 6.27
N PRO A 11 -0.55 -6.40 7.44
CA PRO A 11 -1.73 -6.03 8.24
C PRO A 11 -2.67 -5.00 7.58
N ILE A 12 -2.17 -4.20 6.63
CA ILE A 12 -2.97 -3.26 5.82
C ILE A 12 -3.55 -3.97 4.61
N GLN A 13 -2.85 -4.97 4.05
CA GLN A 13 -3.34 -5.75 2.91
C GLN A 13 -4.57 -6.60 3.26
N ALA A 14 -4.71 -7.01 4.54
CA ALA A 14 -5.85 -7.75 5.07
C ALA A 14 -7.13 -6.89 5.25
N LEU A 15 -7.06 -5.57 5.05
CA LEU A 15 -8.22 -4.70 5.12
C LEU A 15 -9.13 -4.82 3.90
N PRO A 16 -10.41 -4.44 4.01
CA PRO A 16 -11.28 -4.22 2.86
C PRO A 16 -10.61 -3.30 1.84
N VAL A 17 -10.84 -3.56 0.56
CA VAL A 17 -10.14 -2.90 -0.55
C VAL A 17 -10.18 -1.37 -0.44
N GLY A 18 -11.35 -0.79 -0.12
CA GLY A 18 -11.51 0.65 0.04
C GLY A 18 -10.66 1.23 1.18
N ASP A 19 -10.68 0.61 2.36
CA ASP A 19 -9.86 1.06 3.50
C ASP A 19 -8.36 0.91 3.22
N ARG A 20 -7.98 -0.17 2.55
CA ARG A 20 -6.59 -0.41 2.14
C ARG A 20 -6.10 0.68 1.19
N GLU A 21 -6.83 0.93 0.11
CA GLU A 21 -6.48 1.95 -0.89
C GLU A 21 -6.39 3.33 -0.25
N LEU A 22 -7.37 3.69 0.58
CA LEU A 22 -7.40 4.95 1.32
C LEU A 22 -6.15 5.17 2.18
N LEU A 23 -5.70 4.15 2.91
CA LEU A 23 -4.49 4.25 3.73
C LEU A 23 -3.22 4.32 2.87
N LEU A 24 -3.14 3.52 1.81
CA LEU A 24 -1.98 3.52 0.90
C LEU A 24 -1.86 4.84 0.13
N ASP A 25 -2.98 5.41 -0.33
CA ASP A 25 -3.04 6.72 -0.99
C ASP A 25 -2.63 7.83 -0.01
N THR A 26 -3.06 7.72 1.25
CA THR A 26 -2.68 8.70 2.28
C THR A 26 -1.18 8.65 2.57
N LEU A 27 -0.59 7.45 2.66
CA LEU A 27 0.85 7.29 2.84
C LEU A 27 1.63 7.82 1.63
N ASP A 28 1.17 7.53 0.42
CA ASP A 28 1.81 8.00 -0.82
C ASP A 28 1.81 9.53 -0.91
N ALA A 29 0.65 10.16 -0.67
CA ALA A 29 0.53 11.62 -0.65
C ALA A 29 1.43 12.26 0.43
N TRP A 30 1.47 11.67 1.62
CA TRP A 30 2.33 12.15 2.72
C TRP A 30 3.81 12.07 2.38
N LEU A 31 4.27 10.96 1.77
CA LEU A 31 5.64 10.80 1.30
C LEU A 31 5.97 11.80 0.18
N ALA A 32 5.07 11.98 -0.79
CA ALA A 32 5.23 12.93 -1.89
C ALA A 32 5.29 14.39 -1.39
N CYS A 33 4.64 14.69 -0.27
CA CYS A 33 4.67 15.99 0.40
C CYS A 33 5.79 16.14 1.44
N GLY A 34 6.82 15.28 1.40
CA GLY A 34 7.97 15.39 2.29
C GLY A 34 7.66 15.19 3.78
N GLY A 35 6.60 14.45 4.09
CA GLY A 35 6.19 14.19 5.46
C GLY A 35 5.23 15.23 6.06
N SER A 36 4.71 16.16 5.25
CA SER A 36 3.74 17.16 5.70
C SER A 36 2.30 16.62 5.64
N ALA A 37 1.65 16.50 6.80
CA ALA A 37 0.24 16.14 6.89
C ALA A 37 -0.69 17.24 6.33
N ASP A 38 -0.29 18.50 6.46
CA ASP A 38 -1.09 19.64 5.99
C ASP A 38 -1.07 19.74 4.46
N GLU A 39 0.10 19.56 3.83
CA GLU A 39 0.21 19.52 2.38
C GLU A 39 -0.43 18.28 1.77
N ALA A 40 -0.28 17.12 2.42
CA ALA A 40 -0.98 15.90 2.01
C ALA A 40 -2.50 16.05 2.09
N ALA A 41 -3.02 16.73 3.12
CA ALA A 41 -4.45 17.02 3.25
C ALA A 41 -4.99 17.89 2.12
N LYS A 42 -4.24 18.94 1.74
CA LYS A 42 -4.59 19.78 0.58
C LYS A 42 -4.64 18.95 -0.70
N ARG A 43 -3.64 18.09 -0.92
CA ARG A 43 -3.56 17.20 -2.10
C ARG A 43 -4.71 16.19 -2.17
N LEU A 44 -5.13 15.69 -1.02
CA LEU A 44 -6.20 14.69 -0.90
C LEU A 44 -7.59 15.29 -0.71
N TYR A 45 -7.71 16.62 -0.68
CA TYR A 45 -8.97 17.34 -0.41
C TYR A 45 -9.68 16.88 0.87
N VAL A 46 -8.89 16.66 1.94
CA VAL A 46 -9.41 16.27 3.26
C VAL A 46 -8.86 17.18 4.35
N HIS A 47 -9.43 17.10 5.55
CA HIS A 47 -8.90 17.80 6.71
C HIS A 47 -7.55 17.20 7.17
N PRO A 48 -6.56 18.00 7.61
CA PRO A 48 -5.28 17.50 8.14
C PRO A 48 -5.39 16.45 9.26
N ASN A 49 -6.40 16.59 10.12
CA ASN A 49 -6.66 15.60 11.18
C ASN A 49 -7.05 14.22 10.61
N THR A 50 -7.72 14.18 9.46
CA THR A 50 -8.04 12.93 8.76
C THR A 50 -6.76 12.25 8.29
N VAL A 51 -5.82 13.01 7.73
CA VAL A 51 -4.49 12.50 7.33
C VAL A 51 -3.75 11.95 8.55
N ARG A 52 -3.63 12.74 9.63
CA ARG A 52 -2.96 12.30 10.87
C ARG A 52 -3.59 11.04 11.45
N THR A 53 -4.92 10.93 11.45
CA THR A 53 -5.64 9.75 11.94
C THR A 53 -5.34 8.52 11.08
N ARG A 54 -5.35 8.67 9.74
CA ARG A 54 -5.02 7.57 8.82
C ARG A 54 -3.55 7.14 8.97
N LEU A 55 -2.63 8.10 9.08
CA LEU A 55 -1.21 7.82 9.35
C LEU A 55 -1.01 7.08 10.67
N ARG A 56 -1.71 7.49 11.74
CA ARG A 56 -1.68 6.77 13.02
C ARG A 56 -2.18 5.33 12.90
N ARG A 57 -3.27 5.11 12.15
CA ARG A 57 -3.76 3.74 11.86
C ARG A 57 -2.72 2.90 11.13
N ILE A 58 -1.92 3.51 10.24
CA ILE A 58 -0.83 2.82 9.54
C ILE A 58 0.26 2.44 10.54
N THR A 59 0.70 3.36 11.41
CA THR A 59 1.73 3.06 12.42
C THR A 59 1.28 1.99 13.41
N GLU A 60 0.04 2.07 13.89
CA GLU A 60 -0.56 1.08 14.81
C GLU A 60 -0.61 -0.33 14.19
N ARG A 61 -0.92 -0.43 12.90
CA ARG A 61 -1.02 -1.72 12.20
C ARG A 61 0.32 -2.31 11.77
N THR A 62 1.26 -1.46 11.40
CA THR A 62 2.56 -1.91 10.84
C THR A 62 3.66 -1.96 11.89
N GLY A 63 3.45 -1.34 13.05
CA GLY A 63 4.47 -1.17 14.09
C GLY A 63 5.62 -0.25 13.67
N ARG A 64 5.46 0.51 12.57
CA ARG A 64 6.51 1.40 12.03
C ARG A 64 6.28 2.83 12.46
N SER A 65 7.36 3.51 12.77
CA SER A 65 7.32 4.93 13.12
C SER A 65 7.36 5.81 11.87
N LEU A 66 6.55 6.87 11.87
CA LEU A 66 6.58 7.96 10.88
C LEU A 66 7.45 9.15 11.33
N THR A 67 8.10 9.05 12.49
CA THR A 67 9.03 10.06 13.01
C THR A 67 10.49 9.61 12.95
N ASP A 68 10.74 8.32 12.66
CA ASP A 68 12.07 7.74 12.49
C ASP A 68 12.37 7.56 10.99
N PRO A 69 13.49 8.09 10.46
CA PRO A 69 13.92 7.87 9.08
C PRO A 69 13.93 6.41 8.63
N ARG A 70 14.27 5.48 9.54
CA ARG A 70 14.26 4.05 9.23
C ARG A 70 12.85 3.54 9.00
N GLY A 71 11.91 3.89 9.88
CA GLY A 71 10.50 3.51 9.74
C GLY A 71 9.87 4.08 8.47
N ILE A 72 10.19 5.34 8.14
CA ILE A 72 9.77 5.99 6.88
C ILE A 72 10.32 5.23 5.66
N THR A 73 11.61 4.87 5.69
CA THR A 73 12.26 4.14 4.60
C THR A 73 11.59 2.78 4.37
N GLU A 74 11.35 2.02 5.44
CA GLU A 74 10.70 0.71 5.38
C GLU A 74 9.27 0.80 4.82
N LEU A 75 8.49 1.81 5.26
CA LEU A 75 7.14 2.07 4.74
C LEU A 75 7.16 2.47 3.27
N SER A 76 8.09 3.35 2.86
CA SER A 76 8.22 3.79 1.47
C SER A 76 8.56 2.64 0.52
N LEU A 77 9.46 1.75 0.95
CA LEU A 77 9.86 0.57 0.18
C LEU A 77 8.70 -0.42 0.06
N ALA A 78 7.98 -0.65 1.15
CA ALA A 78 6.82 -1.52 1.17
C ALA A 78 5.71 -0.99 0.24
N LEU A 79 5.41 0.30 0.28
CA LEU A 79 4.41 0.94 -0.57
C LEU A 79 4.76 0.76 -2.06
N ARG A 80 6.01 1.04 -2.45
CA ARG A 80 6.47 0.87 -3.84
C ARG A 80 6.31 -0.56 -4.32
N ALA A 81 6.68 -1.54 -3.49
CA ALA A 81 6.52 -2.95 -3.84
C ALA A 81 5.04 -3.35 -4.00
N VAL A 82 4.13 -2.88 -3.14
CA VAL A 82 2.69 -3.15 -3.28
C VAL A 82 2.13 -2.55 -4.58
N ARG A 83 2.56 -1.33 -4.94
CA ARG A 83 2.13 -0.66 -6.19
C ARG A 83 2.73 -1.29 -7.45
N GLN A 84 3.93 -1.87 -7.34
CA GLN A 84 4.63 -2.51 -8.46
C GLN A 84 4.25 -3.98 -8.66
N THR A 85 3.61 -4.63 -7.69
CA THR A 85 3.21 -6.03 -7.86
C THR A 85 2.11 -6.07 -8.92
N PRO A 86 2.39 -6.58 -10.14
CA PRO A 86 1.33 -6.76 -11.11
C PRO A 86 0.34 -7.74 -10.49
N LYS A 87 -0.95 -7.38 -10.46
CA LYS A 87 -2.03 -8.33 -10.17
C LYS A 87 -1.69 -9.60 -10.97
N PRO A 88 -1.56 -10.80 -10.37
CA PRO A 88 -1.31 -11.99 -11.15
C PRO A 88 -2.43 -12.04 -12.18
N SER A 89 -2.03 -11.79 -13.43
CA SER A 89 -2.91 -11.86 -14.57
C SER A 89 -3.56 -13.22 -14.47
N SER A 90 -4.89 -13.22 -14.41
CA SER A 90 -5.73 -14.37 -14.69
C SER A 90 -5.27 -14.98 -16.02
N SER A 91 -4.27 -15.84 -15.96
CA SER A 91 -3.96 -16.83 -16.97
C SER A 91 -4.34 -18.15 -16.33
N GLU A 92 -5.66 -18.31 -16.22
CA GLU A 92 -6.28 -19.59 -16.01
C GLU A 92 -5.83 -20.51 -17.18
N PRO A 93 -5.25 -21.68 -16.91
CA PRO A 93 -4.99 -22.67 -17.93
C PRO A 93 -6.31 -23.39 -18.22
N SER A 94 -6.98 -23.04 -19.33
CA SER A 94 -8.15 -23.76 -19.84
C SER A 94 -8.15 -23.57 -21.37
N GLY A 95 -8.11 -24.60 -22.22
CA GLY A 95 -8.46 -25.99 -22.01
C GLY A 95 -7.55 -27.01 -22.69
N THR A 96 -7.56 -28.16 -22.04
CA THR A 96 -7.24 -29.50 -22.53
C THR A 96 -8.02 -29.87 -23.80
N THR A 97 -7.38 -30.73 -24.61
CA THR A 97 -7.89 -31.62 -25.67
C THR A 97 -8.47 -31.00 -26.93
N ASP A 98 -7.66 -30.97 -27.99
CA ASP A 98 -8.13 -31.40 -29.30
C ASP A 98 -7.76 -32.87 -29.50
N THR A 99 -8.77 -33.72 -29.41
CA THR A 99 -8.79 -35.09 -29.91
C THR A 99 -9.40 -35.01 -31.31
N ALA A 100 -8.59 -35.09 -32.37
CA ALA A 100 -9.09 -35.30 -33.73
C ALA A 100 -8.03 -35.95 -34.65
N GLY A 101 -8.18 -37.26 -34.87
CA GLY A 101 -8.12 -37.92 -36.18
C GLY A 101 -6.83 -37.91 -36.99
N SER A 102 -6.13 -39.06 -37.02
CA SER A 102 -6.21 -40.07 -38.10
C SER A 102 -5.14 -41.13 -37.93
#